data_AF-A0A522UJD1-F1
#
_entry.id   AF-A0A522UJD1-F1
#
_cell.length_a   1.000
_cell.length_b   1.000
_cell.length_c   1.000
_cell.angle_alpha   90.00
_cell.angle_beta   90.00
_cell.angle_gamma   90.00
#
_symmetry.space_group_name_H-M   'P 1'
#
loop_
_entity.id
_entity.type
_entity.pdbx_description
1 polymer ?
#
loop_
_entity_poly.entity_id
_entity_poly.type
_entity_poly.pdbx_seq_one_letter_code
_entity_poly.pdbx_strand_id
1 'polypeptide(L)' 'MKRTNDINAKLDFWAAKPRVTTLPRLTNLPRFGHKKFNSHAELNRWKQALLAELAAHGGAQWTK' A
#
# COMPACT_ATOMS: atom_id res chain seq x y z
N MET A 1 9.47 -7.90 33.72
CA MET A 1 8.90 -7.95 32.36
C MET A 1 10.00 -8.44 31.41
N LYS A 2 9.76 -9.43 30.54
CA LYS A 2 10.81 -9.89 29.60
C LYS A 2 11.16 -8.75 28.63
N ARG A 3 12.45 -8.55 28.33
CA ARG A 3 12.94 -7.52 27.39
C ARG A 3 12.23 -7.53 26.03
N THR A 4 11.75 -8.71 25.60
CA THR A 4 10.96 -8.92 24.38
C THR A 4 9.61 -8.19 24.38
N ASN A 5 9.01 -7.95 25.54
CA ASN A 5 7.70 -7.31 25.68
C ASN A 5 7.81 -5.81 26.01
N ASP A 6 9.02 -5.30 26.25
CA ASP A 6 9.27 -3.89 26.51
C ASP A 6 9.34 -3.14 25.17
N ILE A 7 8.34 -2.30 24.93
CA ILE A 7 8.22 -1.49 23.72
C ILE A 7 9.43 -0.56 23.56
N ASN A 8 9.94 0.00 24.66
CA ASN A 8 11.07 0.92 24.62
C ASN A 8 12.34 0.19 24.21
N ALA A 9 12.59 -1.01 24.76
CA ALA A 9 13.73 -1.84 24.38
C ALA A 9 13.70 -2.26 22.89
N LYS A 10 12.49 -2.43 22.32
CA LYS A 10 12.30 -2.74 20.90
C LYS A 10 12.59 -1.53 20.00
N LEU A 11 12.16 -0.34 20.42
CA LEU A 11 12.45 0.91 19.73
C LEU A 11 13.94 1.23 19.76
N ASP A 12 14.61 1.08 20.90
CA ASP A 12 16.06 1.29 21.04
C ASP A 12 16.85 0.32 20.14
N PHE A 13 16.42 -0.95 20.06
CA PHE A 13 17.05 -1.93 19.18
C PHE A 13 16.88 -1.58 17.69
N TRP A 14 15.71 -1.08 17.28
CA TRP A 14 15.47 -0.60 15.92
C TRP A 14 16.25 0.67 15.60
N ALA A 15 16.34 1.60 16.55
CA ALA A 15 17.10 2.84 16.41
C ALA A 15 18.62 2.58 16.34
N ALA A 16 19.14 1.63 17.11
CA ALA A 16 20.56 1.25 17.10
C ALA A 16 20.99 0.53 15.80
N LYS A 17 20.05 0.00 15.02
CA LYS A 17 20.30 -0.69 13.75
C LYS A 17 19.43 -0.11 12.64
N PRO A 18 19.68 1.14 12.20
CA PRO A 18 18.92 1.74 11.11
C PRO A 18 19.19 0.97 9.82
N ARG A 19 18.27 0.07 9.47
CA ARG A 19 18.25 -0.61 8.17
C ARG A 19 17.29 0.14 7.26
N VAL A 20 17.82 1.03 6.44
CA VAL A 20 17.07 1.56 5.30
C VAL A 20 16.89 0.43 4.31
N THR A 21 15.70 -0.18 4.29
CA THR A 21 15.35 -1.22 3.32
C THR A 21 14.51 -0.56 2.24
N THR A 22 14.90 -0.70 0.97
CA THR A 22 14.07 -0.27 -0.15
C THR A 22 12.78 -1.09 -0.14
N LEU A 23 11.65 -0.42 0.06
CA LEU A 23 10.36 -1.06 -0.10
C LEU A 23 10.12 -1.36 -1.58
N PRO A 24 9.66 -2.57 -1.94
CA PRO A 24 9.28 -2.86 -3.31
C PRO A 24 8.14 -1.92 -3.72
N ARG A 25 8.21 -1.40 -4.94
CA ARG A 25 7.16 -0.56 -5.53
C ARG A 25 6.08 -1.46 -6.11
N LEU A 26 4.83 -1.01 -6.07
CA LEU A 26 3.78 -1.65 -6.85
C LEU A 26 3.88 -1.20 -8.31
N THR A 27 3.79 -2.16 -9.21
CA THR A 27 3.74 -2.00 -10.67
C THR A 27 2.35 -2.33 -11.20
N ASN A 28 2.08 -1.97 -12.46
CA ASN A 28 0.80 -2.18 -13.13
C ASN A 28 -0.41 -1.55 -12.45
N LEU A 29 -0.21 -0.50 -11.65
CA LEU A 29 -1.31 0.26 -11.11
C LEU A 29 -1.91 1.18 -12.19
N PRO A 30 -3.24 1.18 -12.39
CA PRO A 30 -3.90 2.15 -13.25
C PRO A 30 -3.69 3.55 -12.68
N ARG A 31 -3.69 4.56 -13.54
CA ARG A 31 -3.40 5.93 -13.13
C ARG A 31 -4.59 6.50 -12.37
N PHE A 32 -4.48 6.56 -11.03
CA PHE A 32 -5.51 7.19 -10.20
C PHE A 32 -5.41 8.71 -10.31
N GLY A 33 -6.34 9.33 -11.03
CA GLY A 33 -6.53 10.77 -11.04
C GLY A 33 -7.45 11.24 -9.91
N HIS A 34 -7.42 12.53 -9.61
CA HIS A 34 -8.42 13.15 -8.74
C HIS A 34 -9.76 13.20 -9.49
N LYS A 35 -10.82 12.64 -8.90
CA LYS A 35 -12.18 12.70 -9.45
C LYS A 35 -13.18 13.01 -8.34
N LYS A 36 -14.10 13.94 -8.61
CA LYS A 36 -15.24 14.22 -7.73
C LYS A 36 -16.42 13.36 -8.18
N PHE A 37 -17.25 12.94 -7.22
CA PHE A 37 -18.44 12.13 -7.46
C PHE A 37 -19.64 12.81 -6.81
N ASN A 38 -20.79 12.74 -7.47
CA ASN A 38 -22.04 13.31 -6.97
C ASN A 38 -22.84 12.30 -6.13
N SER A 39 -22.43 11.02 -6.12
CA SER A 39 -23.06 9.97 -5.32
C SER A 39 -22.12 8.81 -5.00
N HIS A 40 -22.46 8.03 -3.98
CA HIS A 40 -21.76 6.78 -3.65
C HIS A 40 -21.86 5.72 -4.76
N ALA A 41 -23.00 5.67 -5.47
CA ALA A 41 -23.18 4.75 -6.59
C ALA A 41 -22.19 5.04 -7.73
N GLU A 42 -21.98 6.34 -8.03
CA GLU A 42 -21.02 6.78 -9.04
C GLU A 42 -19.58 6.43 -8.65
N LEU A 43 -19.21 6.68 -7.38
CA LEU A 43 -17.92 6.28 -6.82
C LEU A 43 -17.69 4.77 -6.94
N ASN A 44 -18.70 3.96 -6.61
CA ASN A 44 -18.57 2.51 -6.67
C ASN A 44 -18.43 1.99 -8.11
N ARG A 45 -19.16 2.57 -9.07
CA ARG A 45 -18.98 2.23 -10.49
C ARG A 45 -17.56 2.55 -10.97
N TRP A 46 -17.03 3.70 -10.55
CA TRP A 46 -15.65 4.06 -10.87
C TRP A 46 -14.62 3.11 -10.24
N LYS A 47 -14.80 2.71 -8.97
CA LYS A 47 -13.96 1.69 -8.33
C LYS A 47 -13.98 0.37 -9.09
N GLN A 48 -15.17 -0.09 -9.53
CA GLN A 48 -15.31 -1.33 -10.29
C GLN A 48 -14.58 -1.25 -11.64
N ALA A 49 -14.68 -0.12 -12.34
CA ALA A 49 -13.95 0.09 -13.58
C ALA A 49 -12.41 0.02 -13.38
N LEU A 50 -11.89 0.62 -12.32
CA LEU A 50 -10.47 0.53 -11.97
C LEU A 50 -10.01 -0.89 -11.66
N LEU A 51 -10.84 -1.69 -10.97
CA LEU A 51 -10.52 -3.08 -10.70
C LEU A 51 -10.51 -3.92 -11.97
N ALA A 52 -11.44 -3.65 -12.90
CA ALA A 52 -11.46 -4.32 -14.20
C ALA A 52 -10.22 -3.98 -15.04
N GLU A 53 -9.81 -2.70 -15.07
CA GLU A 53 -8.57 -2.26 -15.74
C GLU A 53 -7.34 -2.93 -15.11
N LEU A 54 -7.24 -2.93 -13.78
CA LEU A 54 -6.16 -3.59 -13.06
C LEU A 54 -6.10 -5.09 -13.38
N ALA A 55 -7.25 -5.76 -13.44
CA ALA A 55 -7.34 -7.18 -13.79
C ALA A 55 -6.89 -7.43 -15.25
N ALA A 56 -7.27 -6.55 -16.19
CA ALA A 56 -6.84 -6.64 -17.58
C ALA A 56 -5.31 -6.48 -17.73
N HIS A 57 -4.67 -5.70 -16.85
CA HIS A 57 -3.21 -5.54 -16.80
C HIS A 57 -2.47 -6.64 -16.01
N GLY A 58 -3.16 -7.72 -15.63
CA GLY A 58 -2.55 -8.85 -14.91
C GLY A 58 -2.44 -8.65 -13.40
N GLY A 59 -3.15 -7.68 -12.84
CA GLY A 59 -3.17 -7.38 -11.41
C GLY A 59 -2.02 -6.49 -10.95
N ALA A 60 -2.11 -6.03 -9.70
CA ALA A 60 -1.03 -5.28 -9.08
C ALA A 60 0.13 -6.21 -8.70
N GLN A 61 1.34 -5.89 -9.13
CA GLN A 61 2.52 -6.74 -8.91
C GLN A 61 3.60 -5.96 -8.15
N TRP A 62 4.24 -6.59 -7.18
CA TRP A 62 5.40 -6.00 -6.50
C TRP A 62 6.62 -6.04 -7.42
N THR A 63 7.37 -4.94 -7.50
CA THR A 63 8.72 -4.97 -8.08
C THR A 63 9.57 -5.94 -7.28
N LYS A 64 10.36 -6.74 -7.99
CA LYS A 64 11.35 -7.66 -7.40
C LYS A 64 12.44 -6.91 -6.63
#